data_AF-A0A961P2N4-F1
#
_entry.id   AF-A0A961P2N4-F1
#
_cell.length_a   1.000
_cell.length_b   1.000
_cell.length_c   1.000
_cell.angle_alpha   90.00
_cell.angle_beta   90.00
_cell.angle_gamma   90.00
#
_symmetry.space_group_name_H-M   'P 1'
#
loop_
_entity.id
_entity.type
_entity.pdbx_description
1 polymer ?
#
loop_
_entity_poly.entity_id
_entity_poly.type
_entity_poly.pdbx_seq_one_letter_code
_entity_poly.pdbx_strand_id
1 'polypeptide(L)' 'LARFLDATELRTDWDSLKEADDELLVNSLSMLLPFGTGDKQALLEAPSLATRRETLVALMEFAMAAKGQGGAEDMMQ' A
#
# COMPACT_ATOMS: atom_id res chain seq x y z
N LEU A 1 5.09 4.58 -5.68
CA LEU A 1 3.62 4.53 -5.91
C LEU A 1 3.28 4.12 -7.35
N ALA A 2 3.64 4.88 -8.39
CA ALA A 2 3.35 4.54 -9.81
C ALA A 2 3.67 3.09 -10.19
N ARG A 3 4.91 2.65 -9.95
CA ARG A 3 5.34 1.27 -10.21
C ARG A 3 4.46 0.21 -9.53
N PHE A 4 3.94 0.50 -8.34
CA PHE A 4 3.09 -0.44 -7.60
C PHE A 4 1.68 -0.52 -8.19
N LEU A 5 1.07 0.62 -8.53
CA LEU A 5 -0.27 0.67 -9.13
C LEU A 5 -0.27 0.04 -10.52
N ASP A 6 0.78 0.29 -11.32
CA ASP A 6 0.97 -0.38 -12.62
C ASP A 6 1.11 -1.89 -12.44
N ALA A 7 1.92 -2.33 -11.46
CA ALA A 7 2.13 -3.75 -11.18
C ALA A 7 0.87 -4.46 -10.64
N THR A 8 -0.09 -3.73 -10.08
CA THR A 8 -1.34 -4.25 -9.51
C THR A 8 -2.56 -4.01 -10.41
N GLU A 9 -2.35 -3.44 -11.61
CA GLU A 9 -3.40 -3.07 -12.58
C GLU A 9 -4.51 -2.19 -11.99
N LEU A 10 -4.19 -1.45 -10.93
CA LEU A 10 -5.12 -0.53 -10.30
C LEU A 10 -5.24 0.72 -11.17
N ARG A 11 -6.40 0.90 -11.80
CA ARG A 11 -6.76 2.18 -12.42
C ARG A 11 -6.96 3.21 -11.32
N THR A 12 -6.08 4.19 -11.26
CA THR A 12 -6.14 5.26 -10.27
C THR A 12 -6.13 6.61 -10.96
N ASP A 13 -6.98 7.51 -10.46
CA ASP A 13 -6.96 8.91 -10.87
C ASP A 13 -5.76 9.61 -10.23
N TRP A 14 -4.68 9.71 -11.00
CA TRP A 14 -3.43 10.35 -10.58
C TRP A 14 -3.59 11.84 -10.31
N ASP A 15 -4.56 12.52 -10.91
CA ASP A 15 -4.75 13.94 -10.71
C ASP A 15 -5.50 14.19 -9.40
N SER A 16 -6.55 13.41 -9.11
CA SER A 16 -7.18 13.41 -7.79
C SER A 16 -6.21 13.04 -6.66
N LEU A 17 -5.27 12.11 -6.89
CA LEU A 17 -4.25 11.75 -5.90
C LEU A 17 -3.26 12.88 -5.59
N LYS A 18 -2.93 13.74 -6.56
CA LYS A 18 -1.98 14.85 -6.37
C LYS A 18 -2.59 15.99 -5.55
N GLU A 19 -3.90 16.13 -5.60
CA GLU A 19 -4.64 17.14 -4.84
C GLU A 19 -5.03 16.67 -3.44
N ALA A 20 -4.91 15.37 -3.15
CA ALA A 20 -5.21 14.82 -1.84
C ALA A 20 -4.14 15.18 -0.81
N ASP A 21 -4.58 15.54 0.40
CA ASP A 21 -3.69 15.70 1.55
C ASP A 21 -2.97 14.38 1.87
N ASP A 22 -1.71 14.47 2.33
CA ASP A 22 -0.86 13.32 2.63
C ASP A 22 -1.54 12.28 3.52
N GLU A 23 -2.28 12.74 4.54
CA GLU A 23 -2.99 11.85 5.45
C GLU A 23 -4.14 11.11 4.77
N LEU A 24 -4.94 11.82 3.97
CA LEU A 24 -6.03 11.23 3.20
C LEU A 24 -5.50 10.23 2.17
N LEU A 25 -4.37 10.55 1.52
CA LEU A 25 -3.69 9.68 0.57
C LEU A 25 -3.25 8.38 1.24
N VAL A 26 -2.51 8.47 2.35
CA VAL A 26 -2.01 7.30 3.08
C VAL A 26 -3.17 6.45 3.61
N ASN A 27 -4.23 7.07 4.13
CA ASN A 27 -5.37 6.36 4.67
C ASN A 27 -6.16 5.64 3.55
N SER A 28 -6.41 6.33 2.45
CA SER A 28 -7.09 5.76 1.28
C SER A 28 -6.33 4.58 0.70
N LEU A 29 -5.01 4.69 0.53
CA LEU A 29 -4.17 3.59 0.05
C LEU A 29 -4.18 2.40 1.02
N SER A 30 -4.16 2.65 2.33
CA SER A 30 -4.21 1.57 3.34
C SER A 30 -5.51 0.75 3.27
N MET A 31 -6.61 1.37 2.83
CA MET A 31 -7.92 0.72 2.69
C MET A 31 -8.10 0.03 1.32
N LEU A 32 -7.64 0.69 0.24
CA LEU A 32 -7.86 0.23 -1.13
C LEU A 32 -6.92 -0.92 -1.53
N LEU A 33 -5.74 -0.97 -0.94
CA LEU A 33 -4.77 -2.00 -1.26
C LEU A 33 -5.12 -3.33 -0.58
N PRO A 34 -4.88 -4.48 -1.26
CA PRO A 34 -5.25 -5.80 -0.76
C PRO A 34 -4.23 -6.30 0.29
N PHE A 35 -4.06 -5.55 1.37
CA PHE A 35 -3.22 -5.92 2.50
C PHE A 35 -3.92 -6.93 3.42
N GLY A 36 -3.12 -7.85 3.96
CA GLY A 36 -3.57 -8.82 4.95
C GLY A 36 -3.89 -8.15 6.30
N THR A 37 -4.45 -8.93 7.23
CA THR A 37 -4.85 -8.41 8.55
C THR A 37 -3.64 -7.89 9.34
N GLY A 38 -2.51 -8.60 9.31
CA GLY A 38 -1.28 -8.18 10.00
C GLY A 38 -0.70 -6.88 9.45
N ASP A 39 -0.67 -6.74 8.13
CA ASP A 39 -0.20 -5.53 7.44
C ASP A 39 -1.06 -4.30 7.77
N LYS A 40 -2.39 -4.48 7.79
CA LYS A 40 -3.34 -3.43 8.20
C LYS A 40 -3.15 -3.03 9.65
N GLN A 41 -2.87 -3.99 10.53
CA GLN A 41 -2.60 -3.70 11.93
C GLN A 41 -1.29 -2.90 12.10
N ALA A 42 -0.23 -3.25 11.37
CA ALA A 42 1.02 -2.50 11.39
C ALA A 42 0.84 -1.03 10.93
N LEU A 43 -0.06 -0.78 9.98
CA LEU A 43 -0.41 0.58 9.53
C LEU A 43 -1.19 1.36 10.60
N LEU A 44 -2.07 0.70 11.35
CA LEU A 44 -2.84 1.30 12.45
C LEU A 44 -1.96 1.63 13.66
N GLU A 45 -0.98 0.77 13.97
CA GLU A 45 -0.06 0.93 15.11
C GLU A 45 1.07 1.93 14.86
N ALA A 46 1.22 2.43 13.63
CA ALA A 46 2.22 3.42 13.29
C ALA A 46 2.01 4.73 14.09
N PRO A 47 3.02 5.21 14.85
CA PRO A 47 2.87 6.30 15.82
C PRO A 47 2.76 7.69 15.18
N SER A 48 3.03 7.81 13.88
CA SER A 48 2.95 9.08 13.15
C SER A 48 2.63 8.84 11.67
N LEU A 49 2.15 9.88 10.99
CA LEU A 49 1.90 9.83 9.55
C LEU A 49 3.17 9.47 8.76
N ALA A 50 4.33 10.00 9.17
CA ALA A 50 5.61 9.69 8.53
C ALA A 50 5.95 8.20 8.65
N THR A 51 5.83 7.63 9.85
CA THR A 51 6.07 6.19 10.08
C THR A 51 5.05 5.33 9.34
N ARG A 52 3.77 5.73 9.33
CA ARG A 52 2.73 5.00 8.59
C ARG A 52 3.02 4.98 7.10
N ARG A 53 3.47 6.10 6.53
CA ARG A 53 3.87 6.20 5.12
C ARG A 53 5.06 5.29 4.81
N GLU A 54 6.06 5.23 5.69
CA GLU A 54 7.21 4.32 5.54
C GLU A 54 6.78 2.86 5.58
N THR A 55 5.95 2.48 6.55
CA THR A 55 5.36 1.13 6.63
C THR A 55 4.59 0.80 5.36
N LEU A 56 3.74 1.71 4.87
CA LEU A 56 2.96 1.53 3.64
C LEU A 56 3.86 1.30 2.41
N VAL A 57 4.93 2.07 2.27
CA VAL A 57 5.90 1.90 1.17
C VAL A 57 6.61 0.55 1.28
N ALA A 58 7.05 0.14 2.47
CA ALA A 58 7.69 -1.15 2.68
C ALA A 58 6.76 -2.31 2.30
N LEU A 59 5.49 -2.28 2.73
CA LEU A 59 4.49 -3.29 2.38
C LEU A 59 4.27 -3.37 0.86
N MET A 60 4.18 -2.23 0.17
CA MET A 60 4.08 -2.18 -1.29
C MET A 60 5.31 -2.83 -1.96
N GLU A 61 6.52 -2.58 -1.44
CA GLU A 61 7.75 -3.16 -1.97
C GLU A 61 7.82 -4.68 -1.76
N PHE A 62 7.44 -5.16 -0.58
CA PHE A 62 7.34 -6.59 -0.28
C PHE A 62 6.36 -7.29 -1.22
N ALA A 63 5.17 -6.72 -1.42
CA ALA A 63 4.17 -7.28 -2.32
C ALA A 63 4.65 -7.32 -3.78
N MET A 64 5.37 -6.30 -4.26
CA MET A 64 5.99 -6.34 -5.60
C MET A 64 7.09 -7.41 -5.71
N ALA A 65 7.91 -7.57 -4.68
CA ALA A 65 8.97 -8.58 -4.64
C ALA A 65 8.42 -10.02 -4.60
N ALA A 66 7.31 -10.23 -3.90
CA ALA A 66 6.60 -11.52 -3.85
C ALA A 66 5.97 -11.89 -5.20
N LYS A 67 5.36 -10.91 -5.89
CA LYS A 67 4.76 -11.13 -7.23
C LYS A 67 5.80 -11.51 -8.29
N GLY A 68 7.05 -11.05 -8.16
CA GLY A 68 8.17 -11.45 -9.03
C GLY A 68 8.69 -12.87 -8.79
N GLN A 69 8.30 -13.50 -7.67
CA GLN A 69 8.78 -14.82 -7.24
C GLN A 69 7.62 -15.82 -7.07
N GLY A 70 6.60 -15.80 -7.93
CA GLY A 70 5.59 -16.88 -8.01
C GLY A 70 4.81 -17.21 -6.72
N GLY A 71 4.88 -16.37 -5.68
CA GLY A 71 4.27 -16.60 -4.36
C GLY A 71 3.17 -15.59 -4.11
N ALA A 72 2.05 -15.70 -4.82
CA ALA A 72 0.87 -14.87 -4.60
C ALA A 72 -0.02 -15.39 -3.46
N GLU A 73 0.34 -16.53 -2.86
CA GLU A 73 -0.56 -17.30 -1.98
C GLU A 73 -0.45 -16.92 -0.50
N ASP A 74 0.64 -16.27 -0.06
CA ASP A 74 0.95 -16.08 1.37
C ASP A 74 0.46 -14.75 1.96
N MET A 75 -0.02 -13.81 1.14
CA MET A 75 -0.68 -12.58 1.62
C MET A 75 -2.22 -12.72 1.73
N MET A 76 -2.76 -13.91 1.41
CA MET A 76 -4.20 -14.18 1.35
C MET A 76 -4.78 -14.91 2.56
N GLN A 77 -4.02 -15.09 3.66
CA GLN A 77 -4.50 -15.66 4.93
C GLN A 77 -4.60 -14.63 6.06
#